data_AF-A0AAW1YW07-F1
#
_entry.id   AF-A0AAW1YW07-F1
#
_cell.length_a   1.000
_cell.length_b   1.000
_cell.length_c   1.000
_cell.angle_alpha   90.00
_cell.angle_beta   90.00
_cell.angle_gamma   90.00
#
_symmetry.space_group_name_H-M   'P 1'
#
loop_
_entity.id
_entity.type
_entity.pdbx_description
1 polymer ?
#
loop_
_entity_poly.entity_id
_entity_poly.type
_entity_poly.pdbx_seq_one_letter_code
_entity_poly.pdbx_strand_id
1 'polypeptide(L)'
;MHGIRKTLFIIILLMGLLTFFYTDREFWSKTSAQILSVSSLHILKDPEITVFPKTNIGPFHNENPTPCICQKTAPANQFVPEDELDDLQKRRAEEFRRHQIRTGKENNVLILAPANTPLQYPIRGFRVTPMKKTLIPGLALQTQNRAVYKVSLRVQKGLLSVLDVQEGEQVDGQNEEHLSISSSSLQQLNELLSRVTYTSTVYHIKTQDLAYFSFGNHEVIFPIEIRRLSVPVLFDPGKDVNSQVTVLIKAFLRYKELKVLIDSIRRLYPKIKIIVADDSLNPEKVVGDNVEQYIMPPAQGWFAGRNLAVSQVTTKYFLWVDDDFVFLNETRIESFVNIMEAVPELDVVGGQVEGNRFFFKLQYEEGSSEEGGCITRVTRTHAPLPGFDGCFFADGVVNYFMGRTEAVRRVGFDPFLKRVAHTEFFIDGLGDLLVVTCKGLRIGHQKRGHTDKYGSFRHPPKSDSEAKMTHHFFKNHLKCIKY
;
A
#
# COMPACT_ATOMS: atom_id res chain seq x y z
N MET A 1 70.22 -34.59 -42.23
CA MET A 1 70.63 -33.48 -41.35
C MET A 1 69.39 -32.65 -41.00
N HIS A 2 69.02 -32.67 -39.71
CA HIS A 2 68.32 -31.62 -38.94
C HIS A 2 67.45 -30.60 -39.71
N GLY A 3 66.13 -30.51 -39.54
CA GLY A 3 65.27 -31.00 -38.48
C GLY A 3 64.60 -29.83 -37.73
N ILE A 4 63.30 -29.65 -38.02
CA ILE A 4 62.21 -29.57 -37.03
C ILE A 4 62.46 -28.65 -35.82
N ARG A 5 61.85 -27.46 -35.85
CA ARG A 5 61.08 -26.86 -34.74
C ARG A 5 60.67 -25.43 -35.12
N LYS A 6 59.37 -25.11 -34.93
CA LYS A 6 58.74 -23.77 -34.91
C LYS A 6 57.73 -23.38 -36.01
N THR A 7 57.10 -24.34 -36.67
CA THR A 7 55.82 -24.09 -37.40
C THR A 7 54.75 -25.14 -37.11
N LEU A 8 54.74 -25.64 -35.87
CA LEU A 8 53.77 -26.61 -35.36
C LEU A 8 53.46 -26.30 -33.88
N PHE A 9 52.98 -25.10 -33.57
CA PHE A 9 52.49 -24.77 -32.21
C PHE A 9 51.43 -23.67 -32.13
N ILE A 10 50.86 -23.20 -33.26
CA ILE A 10 49.78 -22.17 -33.27
C ILE A 10 48.56 -22.61 -34.10
N ILE A 11 48.49 -23.87 -34.53
CA ILE A 11 47.29 -24.45 -35.17
C ILE A 11 46.56 -25.47 -34.26
N ILE A 12 47.13 -25.79 -33.09
CA ILE A 12 46.50 -26.69 -32.09
C ILE A 12 45.76 -25.92 -30.97
N LEU A 13 45.81 -24.59 -30.93
CA LEU A 13 45.06 -23.80 -29.92
C LEU A 13 43.77 -23.15 -30.44
N LEU A 14 43.44 -23.31 -31.73
CA LEU A 14 42.26 -22.69 -32.37
C LEU A 14 41.28 -23.71 -32.97
N MET A 15 41.52 -25.01 -32.78
CA MET A 15 40.57 -26.11 -33.08
C MET A 15 40.15 -26.92 -31.83
N GLY A 16 40.33 -26.35 -30.63
CA GLY A 16 39.98 -26.98 -29.35
C GLY A 16 38.84 -26.32 -28.55
N LEU A 17 38.17 -25.31 -29.11
CA LEU A 17 37.11 -24.58 -28.40
C LEU A 17 35.87 -24.28 -29.26
N LEU A 18 35.75 -24.96 -30.40
CA LEU A 18 34.60 -24.88 -31.31
C LEU A 18 33.91 -26.23 -31.56
N THR A 19 34.14 -27.22 -30.69
CA THR A 19 33.46 -28.53 -30.71
C THR A 19 33.01 -28.96 -29.31
N PHE A 20 32.32 -28.08 -28.58
CA PHE A 20 31.68 -28.44 -27.31
C PHE A 20 30.29 -27.84 -27.05
N PHE A 21 29.65 -27.20 -28.04
CA PHE A 21 28.27 -26.69 -27.87
C PHE A 21 27.40 -26.84 -29.12
N TYR A 22 27.50 -27.97 -29.83
CA TYR A 22 26.50 -28.32 -30.83
C TYR A 22 26.42 -29.84 -31.06
N THR A 23 25.87 -30.57 -30.09
CA THR A 23 25.11 -31.83 -30.27
C THR A 23 24.33 -32.11 -28.97
N ASP A 24 23.15 -32.73 -29.11
CA ASP A 24 22.23 -33.20 -28.06
C ASP A 24 21.29 -32.19 -27.40
N ARG A 25 20.43 -31.67 -28.27
CA ARG A 25 19.01 -31.47 -28.01
C ARG A 25 18.36 -32.87 -27.90
N GLU A 26 17.58 -33.10 -26.84
CA GLU A 26 16.82 -34.33 -26.49
C GLU A 26 17.57 -35.47 -25.76
N PHE A 27 17.69 -35.37 -24.43
CA PHE A 27 17.59 -36.54 -23.54
C PHE A 27 17.38 -36.11 -22.05
N TRP A 28 16.14 -36.30 -21.56
CA TRP A 28 15.64 -36.42 -20.15
C TRP A 28 15.71 -35.20 -19.21
N SER A 29 14.62 -34.64 -18.64
CA SER A 29 13.25 -35.13 -18.39
C SER A 29 13.21 -36.52 -17.74
N LYS A 30 13.10 -36.55 -16.40
CA LYS A 30 12.96 -37.69 -15.47
C LYS A 30 14.26 -38.13 -14.78
N THR A 31 14.45 -37.57 -13.59
CA THR A 31 14.98 -38.35 -12.45
C THR A 31 13.82 -38.61 -11.51
N SER A 32 13.38 -39.86 -11.55
CA SER A 32 12.36 -40.46 -10.70
C SER A 32 12.82 -40.44 -9.24
N ALA A 33 12.02 -39.83 -8.37
CA ALA A 33 11.99 -40.22 -6.97
C ALA A 33 11.49 -41.67 -6.90
N GLN A 34 12.25 -42.52 -6.21
CA GLN A 34 11.94 -43.93 -5.99
C GLN A 34 10.60 -44.06 -5.26
N ILE A 35 9.58 -44.49 -6.00
CA ILE A 35 8.35 -45.05 -5.42
C ILE A 35 8.66 -46.51 -5.12
N LEU A 36 8.73 -46.84 -3.84
CA LEU A 36 8.66 -48.21 -3.36
C LEU A 36 7.35 -48.84 -3.85
N SER A 37 7.45 -49.86 -4.71
CA SER A 37 6.32 -50.71 -5.05
C SER A 37 5.99 -51.59 -3.84
N VAL A 38 5.06 -51.14 -3.00
CA VAL A 38 4.35 -52.03 -2.08
C VAL A 38 3.20 -52.66 -2.87
N SER A 39 3.51 -53.75 -3.57
CA SER A 39 2.50 -54.72 -4.00
C SER A 39 1.98 -55.45 -2.76
N SER A 40 0.65 -55.50 -2.65
CA SER A 40 -0.16 -56.18 -1.62
C SER A 40 -0.46 -55.37 -0.35
N LEU A 41 -1.43 -54.46 -0.46
CA LEU A 41 -2.33 -54.19 0.66
C LEU A 41 -3.78 -54.29 0.16
N HIS A 42 -4.56 -55.16 0.80
CA HIS A 42 -5.96 -55.40 0.50
C HIS A 42 -6.75 -54.09 0.46
N ILE A 43 -7.38 -53.81 -0.69
CA ILE A 43 -8.41 -52.78 -0.81
C ILE A 43 -9.61 -53.27 0.00
N LEU A 44 -9.73 -52.81 1.24
CA LEU A 44 -11.01 -52.72 1.91
C LEU A 44 -11.83 -51.68 1.13
N LYS A 45 -12.99 -52.09 0.62
CA LYS A 45 -13.99 -51.19 0.04
C LYS A 45 -14.36 -50.15 1.11
N ASP A 46 -13.89 -48.92 0.93
CA ASP A 46 -14.42 -47.78 1.69
C ASP A 46 -15.90 -47.57 1.32
N PRO A 47 -16.77 -47.31 2.31
CA PRO A 47 -18.17 -47.02 2.05
C PRO A 47 -18.30 -45.62 1.42
N GLU A 48 -19.08 -45.54 0.35
CA GLU A 48 -19.63 -44.35 -0.32
C GLU A 48 -19.05 -42.98 0.09
N ILE A 49 -18.07 -42.49 -0.69
CA ILE A 49 -17.77 -41.06 -0.75
C ILE A 49 -18.99 -40.37 -1.32
N THR A 50 -19.82 -39.81 -0.44
CA THR A 50 -20.96 -38.99 -0.81
C THR A 50 -20.43 -37.67 -1.37
N VAL A 51 -20.48 -37.53 -2.70
CA VAL A 51 -20.11 -36.29 -3.39
C VAL A 51 -21.21 -35.26 -3.13
N PHE A 52 -20.97 -34.35 -2.18
CA PHE A 52 -21.84 -33.21 -1.98
C PHE A 52 -21.77 -32.28 -3.21
N PRO A 53 -22.91 -31.77 -3.72
CA PRO A 53 -22.89 -30.83 -4.83
C PRO A 53 -22.07 -29.60 -4.45
N LYS A 54 -21.03 -29.30 -5.24
CA LYS A 54 -20.24 -28.08 -5.11
C LYS A 54 -21.16 -26.88 -5.36
N THR A 55 -21.68 -26.28 -4.30
CA THR A 55 -22.26 -24.94 -4.35
C THR A 55 -21.16 -23.96 -4.77
N ASN A 56 -21.53 -22.98 -5.61
CA ASN A 56 -20.62 -22.02 -6.23
C ASN A 56 -19.62 -21.44 -5.21
N ILE A 57 -18.35 -21.81 -5.35
CA ILE A 57 -17.23 -21.15 -4.67
C ILE A 57 -16.94 -19.90 -5.49
N GLY A 58 -17.63 -18.82 -5.17
CA GLY A 58 -17.49 -17.54 -5.84
C GLY A 58 -17.03 -16.46 -4.87
N PRO A 59 -16.20 -15.51 -5.31
CA PRO A 59 -16.08 -14.23 -4.63
C PRO A 59 -17.48 -13.57 -4.61
N PHE A 60 -18.11 -13.48 -3.44
CA PHE A 60 -19.31 -12.67 -3.27
C PHE A 60 -18.86 -11.25 -2.95
N HIS A 61 -19.17 -10.28 -3.82
CA HIS A 61 -19.09 -8.90 -3.38
C HIS A 61 -20.10 -8.74 -2.25
N ASN A 62 -19.67 -8.15 -1.12
CA ASN A 62 -20.64 -7.63 -0.16
C ASN A 62 -21.65 -6.80 -0.95
N GLU A 63 -22.94 -7.13 -0.83
CA GLU A 63 -24.01 -6.53 -1.62
C GLU A 63 -23.79 -5.03 -1.79
N ASN A 64 -24.01 -4.51 -3.00
CA ASN A 64 -23.93 -3.08 -3.22
C ASN A 64 -24.82 -2.40 -2.18
N PRO A 65 -24.26 -1.54 -1.31
CA PRO A 65 -25.04 -0.93 -0.26
C PRO A 65 -26.20 -0.18 -0.89
N THR A 66 -27.40 -0.38 -0.34
CA THR A 66 -28.58 0.35 -0.78
C THR A 66 -28.31 1.85 -0.73
N PRO A 67 -28.78 2.63 -1.73
CA PRO A 67 -28.62 4.07 -1.72
C PRO A 67 -29.11 4.64 -0.40
N CYS A 68 -28.29 5.48 0.24
CA CYS A 68 -28.74 6.20 1.42
C CYS A 68 -29.75 7.27 1.03
N ILE A 69 -30.71 7.53 1.92
CA ILE A 69 -31.69 8.60 1.76
C ILE A 69 -31.23 9.77 2.62
N CYS A 70 -31.28 11.00 2.08
CA CYS A 70 -31.02 12.22 2.83
C CYS A 70 -32.12 12.42 3.89
N GLN A 71 -31.88 11.98 5.12
CA GLN A 71 -32.83 12.15 6.21
C GLN A 71 -32.76 13.58 6.75
N LYS A 72 -33.80 14.37 6.51
CA LYS A 72 -33.94 15.75 7.01
C LYS A 72 -32.84 16.72 6.53
N THR A 73 -32.17 16.39 5.43
CA THR A 73 -31.15 17.23 4.80
C THR A 73 -31.37 17.28 3.31
N ALA A 74 -30.95 18.38 2.68
CA ALA A 74 -30.98 18.49 1.24
C ALA A 74 -29.73 17.83 0.61
N PRO A 75 -29.83 17.33 -0.64
CA PRO A 75 -28.71 16.71 -1.33
C PRO A 75 -27.50 17.65 -1.46
N ALA A 76 -26.29 17.12 -1.24
CA ALA A 76 -25.07 17.93 -1.26
C ALA A 76 -24.75 18.55 -2.63
N ASN A 77 -25.26 17.97 -3.73
CA ASN A 77 -25.06 18.52 -5.08
C ASN A 77 -25.82 19.83 -5.34
N GLN A 78 -26.76 20.23 -4.47
CA GLN A 78 -27.44 21.53 -4.59
C GLN A 78 -26.49 22.74 -4.45
N PHE A 79 -25.32 22.53 -3.85
CA PHE A 79 -24.30 23.57 -3.65
C PHE A 79 -23.33 23.66 -4.83
N VAL A 80 -23.49 22.82 -5.86
CA VAL A 80 -22.65 22.83 -7.06
C VAL A 80 -23.37 23.67 -8.13
N PRO A 81 -22.70 24.66 -8.76
CA PRO A 81 -23.26 25.41 -9.87
C PRO A 81 -23.78 24.48 -10.98
N GLU A 82 -24.93 24.81 -11.58
CA GLU A 82 -25.58 23.95 -12.58
C GLU A 82 -24.69 23.67 -13.80
N ASP A 83 -23.91 24.67 -14.24
CA ASP A 83 -22.99 24.58 -15.36
C ASP A 83 -21.74 23.72 -15.08
N GLU A 84 -21.43 23.46 -13.80
CA GLU A 84 -20.30 22.62 -13.38
C GLU A 84 -20.71 21.21 -12.97
N LEU A 85 -22.01 20.98 -12.72
CA LEU A 85 -22.51 19.77 -12.05
C LEU A 85 -22.12 18.48 -12.77
N ASP A 86 -22.37 18.38 -14.07
CA ASP A 86 -22.10 17.18 -14.86
C ASP A 86 -20.61 16.83 -14.90
N ASP A 87 -19.77 17.84 -15.06
CA ASP A 87 -18.32 17.71 -15.15
C ASP A 87 -17.73 17.32 -13.78
N LEU A 88 -18.18 17.97 -12.70
CA LEU A 88 -17.81 17.63 -11.32
C LEU A 88 -18.23 16.21 -10.96
N GLN A 89 -19.45 15.78 -11.32
CA GLN A 89 -19.92 14.42 -11.06
C GLN A 89 -19.06 13.37 -11.75
N LYS A 90 -18.66 13.59 -13.01
CA LYS A 90 -17.76 12.69 -13.74
C LYS A 90 -16.39 12.58 -13.06
N ARG A 91 -15.76 13.72 -12.72
CA ARG A 91 -14.47 13.72 -12.00
C ARG A 91 -14.58 13.07 -10.63
N ARG A 92 -15.64 13.38 -9.87
CA ARG A 92 -15.91 12.79 -8.55
C ARG A 92 -16.05 11.27 -8.63
N ALA A 93 -16.78 10.75 -9.63
CA ALA A 93 -16.97 9.32 -9.81
C ALA A 93 -15.64 8.62 -10.14
N GLU A 94 -14.86 9.18 -11.05
CA GLU A 94 -13.55 8.62 -11.44
C GLU A 94 -12.53 8.68 -10.28
N GLU A 95 -12.47 9.79 -9.55
CA GLU A 95 -11.60 9.89 -8.37
C GLU A 95 -12.01 8.94 -7.25
N PHE A 96 -13.31 8.74 -7.06
CA PHE A 96 -13.82 7.75 -6.12
C PHE A 96 -13.43 6.33 -6.53
N ARG A 97 -13.57 5.97 -7.82
CA ARG A 97 -13.13 4.68 -8.35
C ARG A 97 -11.64 4.43 -8.07
N ARG A 98 -10.80 5.42 -8.35
CA ARG A 98 -9.35 5.36 -8.05
C ARG A 98 -9.07 5.23 -6.55
N HIS A 99 -9.84 5.92 -5.70
CA HIS A 99 -9.76 5.78 -4.25
C HIS A 99 -10.13 4.35 -3.77
N GLN A 100 -11.10 3.71 -4.41
CA GLN A 100 -11.48 2.32 -4.10
C GLN A 100 -10.36 1.33 -4.43
N ILE A 101 -9.68 1.50 -5.56
CA ILE A 101 -8.51 0.70 -5.94
C ILE A 101 -7.41 0.88 -4.87
N ARG A 102 -7.02 2.13 -4.58
CA ARG A 102 -5.99 2.46 -3.57
C ARG A 102 -6.24 1.87 -2.20
N THR A 103 -7.48 1.91 -1.74
CA THR A 103 -7.84 1.43 -0.40
C THR A 103 -8.05 -0.08 -0.35
N GLY A 104 -7.80 -0.79 -1.46
CA GLY A 104 -8.02 -2.22 -1.60
C GLY A 104 -9.50 -2.58 -1.42
N LYS A 105 -10.43 -1.66 -1.72
CA LYS A 105 -11.86 -1.89 -1.51
C LYS A 105 -12.37 -3.04 -2.38
N GLU A 106 -11.78 -3.22 -3.56
CA GLU A 106 -12.06 -4.33 -4.48
C GLU A 106 -11.65 -5.69 -3.89
N ASN A 107 -10.67 -5.74 -2.99
CA ASN A 107 -10.23 -6.96 -2.31
C ASN A 107 -11.13 -7.34 -1.11
N ASN A 108 -12.18 -6.56 -0.82
CA ASN A 108 -13.13 -6.83 0.25
C ASN A 108 -14.24 -7.76 -0.22
N VAL A 109 -13.83 -8.96 -0.60
CA VAL A 109 -14.69 -10.00 -1.11
C VAL A 109 -15.05 -10.96 0.02
N LEU A 110 -16.34 -11.26 0.14
CA LEU A 110 -16.84 -12.34 0.98
C LEU A 110 -16.55 -13.68 0.31
N ILE A 111 -15.83 -14.55 1.01
CA ILE A 111 -15.50 -15.89 0.54
C ILE A 111 -16.07 -16.88 1.55
N LEU A 112 -16.86 -17.84 1.07
CA LEU A 112 -17.43 -18.90 1.89
C LEU A 112 -16.63 -20.20 1.72
N ALA A 113 -16.42 -20.91 2.81
CA ALA A 113 -15.95 -22.29 2.79
C ALA A 113 -17.12 -23.17 2.33
N PRO A 114 -16.99 -23.94 1.23
CA PRO A 114 -17.93 -25.01 0.96
C PRO A 114 -17.81 -26.08 2.05
N ALA A 115 -18.84 -26.89 2.21
CA ALA A 115 -18.87 -27.98 3.18
C ALA A 115 -17.95 -29.16 2.78
N ASN A 116 -16.63 -28.97 2.84
CA ASN A 116 -15.64 -30.06 2.82
C ASN A 116 -15.50 -30.70 4.22
N THR A 117 -15.85 -29.94 5.26
CA THR A 117 -16.35 -30.43 6.56
C THR A 117 -17.88 -30.26 6.53
N PRO A 118 -18.68 -30.84 7.43
CA PRO A 118 -20.14 -30.64 7.38
C PRO A 118 -20.58 -29.17 7.58
N LEU A 119 -19.65 -28.24 7.83
CA LEU A 119 -19.89 -26.84 8.17
C LEU A 119 -19.54 -25.93 6.99
N GLN A 120 -20.50 -25.11 6.58
CA GLN A 120 -20.32 -23.99 5.66
C GLN A 120 -20.22 -22.69 6.47
N TYR A 121 -19.26 -21.82 6.17
CA TYR A 121 -18.99 -20.62 6.96
C TYR A 121 -18.18 -19.58 6.16
N PRO A 122 -18.17 -18.29 6.55
CA PRO A 122 -17.37 -17.28 5.88
C PRO A 122 -15.90 -17.41 6.25
N ILE A 123 -15.01 -17.62 5.27
CA ILE A 123 -13.55 -17.70 5.49
C ILE A 123 -12.95 -16.30 5.62
N ARG A 124 -13.42 -15.36 4.80
CA ARG A 124 -12.88 -14.00 4.69
C ARG A 124 -13.98 -13.04 4.25
N GLY A 125 -13.83 -11.77 4.62
CA GLY A 125 -14.65 -10.68 4.09
C GLY A 125 -15.91 -10.38 4.90
N PHE A 126 -16.21 -11.20 5.93
CA PHE A 126 -17.27 -10.87 6.87
C PHE A 126 -16.86 -9.69 7.76
N ARG A 127 -17.51 -8.55 7.53
CA ARG A 127 -17.26 -7.28 8.21
C ARG A 127 -18.48 -6.78 8.91
N VAL A 128 -18.27 -6.30 10.13
CA VAL A 128 -19.34 -5.75 10.96
C VAL A 128 -18.98 -4.34 11.40
N THR A 129 -19.98 -3.45 11.40
CA THR A 129 -19.83 -2.15 12.04
C THR A 129 -19.87 -2.35 13.56
N PRO A 130 -18.96 -1.75 14.33
CA PRO A 130 -18.97 -1.89 15.79
C PRO A 130 -20.36 -1.62 16.37
N MET A 131 -20.79 -2.47 17.30
CA MET A 131 -22.08 -2.41 18.01
C MET A 131 -23.32 -2.56 17.12
N LYS A 132 -23.16 -2.86 15.83
CA LYS A 132 -24.27 -3.05 14.89
C LYS A 132 -24.56 -4.54 14.71
N LYS A 133 -25.79 -4.94 15.02
CA LYS A 133 -26.29 -6.29 14.73
C LYS A 133 -26.22 -6.55 13.23
N THR A 134 -25.51 -7.60 12.84
CA THR A 134 -25.23 -7.95 11.44
C THR A 134 -25.40 -9.45 11.25
N LEU A 135 -26.06 -9.88 10.17
CA LEU A 135 -26.19 -11.29 9.81
C LEU A 135 -24.82 -11.90 9.51
N ILE A 136 -24.58 -13.12 10.00
CA ILE A 136 -23.39 -13.90 9.63
C ILE A 136 -23.69 -14.61 8.31
N PRO A 137 -23.02 -14.25 7.20
CA PRO A 137 -23.38 -14.78 5.91
C PRO A 137 -22.90 -16.22 5.72
N GLY A 138 -23.73 -17.04 5.06
CA GLY A 138 -23.30 -18.34 4.53
C GLY A 138 -23.11 -19.46 5.54
N LEU A 139 -23.60 -19.31 6.78
CA LEU A 139 -23.66 -20.42 7.74
C LEU A 139 -24.63 -21.49 7.25
N ALA A 140 -24.16 -22.74 7.17
CA ALA A 140 -25.00 -23.90 6.89
C ALA A 140 -24.36 -25.19 7.41
N LEU A 141 -25.19 -26.20 7.63
CA LEU A 141 -24.81 -27.58 7.89
C LEU A 141 -25.16 -28.43 6.67
N GLN A 142 -24.18 -29.16 6.14
CA GLN A 142 -24.37 -30.17 5.10
C GLN A 142 -23.89 -31.51 5.64
N THR A 143 -24.81 -32.43 5.87
CA THR A 143 -24.53 -33.76 6.45
C THR A 143 -25.57 -34.77 5.97
N GLN A 144 -25.27 -36.05 6.15
CA GLN A 144 -26.24 -37.13 6.01
C GLN A 144 -27.35 -37.04 7.07
N ASN A 145 -28.43 -37.79 6.84
CA ASN A 145 -29.61 -37.77 7.69
C ASN A 145 -29.30 -38.19 9.14
N ARG A 146 -29.76 -37.41 10.11
CA ARG A 146 -29.65 -37.70 11.55
C ARG A 146 -30.97 -37.47 12.25
N ALA A 147 -31.19 -38.16 13.36
CA ALA A 147 -32.38 -37.98 14.19
C ALA A 147 -32.48 -36.56 14.76
N VAL A 148 -31.33 -35.98 15.15
CA VAL A 148 -31.21 -34.60 15.64
C VAL A 148 -29.93 -33.99 15.10
N TYR A 149 -30.03 -32.78 14.59
CA TYR A 149 -28.90 -31.93 14.24
C TYR A 149 -28.72 -30.92 15.37
N LYS A 150 -27.50 -30.78 15.89
CA LYS A 150 -27.16 -29.80 16.92
C LYS A 150 -25.84 -29.14 16.56
N VAL A 151 -25.87 -27.81 16.44
CA VAL A 151 -24.71 -26.99 16.15
C VAL A 151 -24.49 -25.98 17.27
N SER A 152 -23.24 -25.61 17.49
CA SER A 152 -22.88 -24.55 18.43
C SER A 152 -22.03 -23.49 17.76
N LEU A 153 -22.29 -22.24 18.10
CA LEU A 153 -21.45 -21.09 17.74
C LEU A 153 -20.94 -20.42 19.01
N ARG A 154 -19.68 -20.00 19.01
CA ARG A 154 -19.08 -19.24 20.11
C ARG A 154 -18.20 -18.12 19.59
N VAL A 155 -18.23 -16.96 20.25
CA VAL A 155 -17.41 -15.78 19.94
C VAL A 155 -16.69 -15.27 21.20
N GLN A 156 -15.75 -14.34 21.06
CA GLN A 156 -14.95 -13.82 22.19
C GLN A 156 -15.23 -12.35 22.52
N LYS A 157 -15.79 -11.56 21.59
CA LYS A 157 -15.94 -10.10 21.72
C LYS A 157 -17.32 -9.59 21.31
N GLY A 158 -18.31 -10.49 21.26
CA GLY A 158 -19.66 -10.16 20.79
C GLY A 158 -20.72 -11.12 21.29
N LEU A 159 -21.96 -10.84 20.87
CA LEU A 159 -23.15 -11.61 21.19
C LEU A 159 -23.73 -12.20 19.91
N LEU A 160 -24.23 -13.42 20.02
CA LEU A 160 -24.89 -14.18 18.96
C LEU A 160 -26.40 -14.22 19.22
N SER A 161 -27.19 -14.14 18.16
CA SER A 161 -28.65 -14.20 18.25
C SER A 161 -29.24 -14.65 16.92
N VAL A 162 -30.36 -15.36 16.93
CA VAL A 162 -31.10 -15.71 15.72
C VAL A 162 -32.29 -14.75 15.57
N LEU A 163 -32.47 -14.13 14.40
CA LEU A 163 -33.62 -13.27 14.14
C LEU A 163 -34.92 -14.08 14.08
N ASP A 164 -36.02 -13.53 14.59
CA ASP A 164 -37.39 -14.04 14.43
C ASP A 164 -37.62 -15.49 14.87
N VAL A 165 -37.03 -15.92 16.00
CA VAL A 165 -37.23 -17.27 16.53
C VAL A 165 -38.70 -17.50 16.88
N GLN A 166 -39.29 -18.56 16.32
CA GLN A 166 -40.68 -18.95 16.50
C GLN A 166 -40.86 -19.93 17.66
N GLU A 167 -42.09 -20.06 18.15
CA GLU A 167 -42.43 -21.03 19.19
C GLU A 167 -42.16 -22.47 18.72
N GLY A 168 -41.44 -23.24 19.53
CA GLY A 168 -41.02 -24.61 19.20
C GLY A 168 -39.66 -24.73 18.49
N GLU A 169 -39.04 -23.62 18.05
CA GLU A 169 -37.66 -23.64 17.56
C GLU A 169 -36.66 -23.77 18.73
N GLN A 170 -35.73 -24.72 18.65
CA GLN A 170 -34.77 -24.97 19.73
C GLN A 170 -33.50 -24.12 19.51
N VAL A 171 -33.48 -22.95 20.14
CA VAL A 171 -32.35 -22.02 20.12
C VAL A 171 -32.02 -21.60 21.55
N ASP A 172 -30.85 -22.00 22.04
CA ASP A 172 -30.33 -21.64 23.37
C ASP A 172 -29.19 -20.61 23.23
N GLY A 173 -29.09 -19.67 24.18
CA GLY A 173 -28.02 -18.66 24.21
C GLY A 173 -28.30 -17.40 23.37
N GLN A 174 -29.56 -16.95 23.33
CA GLN A 174 -29.95 -15.72 22.65
C GLN A 174 -29.31 -14.48 23.28
N ASN A 175 -28.57 -13.72 22.48
CA ASN A 175 -27.78 -12.55 22.91
C ASN A 175 -26.67 -12.91 23.92
N GLU A 176 -26.08 -14.09 23.80
CA GLU A 176 -24.92 -14.55 24.58
C GLU A 176 -23.69 -14.79 23.68
N GLU A 177 -22.53 -15.02 24.28
CA GLU A 177 -21.30 -15.35 23.55
C GLU A 177 -21.33 -16.76 22.93
N HIS A 178 -22.20 -17.63 23.44
CA HIS A 178 -22.40 -19.01 22.98
C HIS A 178 -23.85 -19.21 22.58
N LEU A 179 -24.08 -19.73 21.37
CA LEU A 179 -25.39 -20.01 20.79
C LEU A 179 -25.44 -21.49 20.40
N SER A 180 -26.52 -22.20 20.76
CA SER A 180 -26.76 -23.59 20.37
C SER A 180 -28.08 -23.67 19.63
N ILE A 181 -28.08 -24.31 18.46
CA ILE A 181 -29.28 -24.51 17.63
C ILE A 181 -29.47 -26.00 17.41
N SER A 182 -30.66 -26.52 17.65
CA SER A 182 -31.02 -27.90 17.33
C SER A 182 -32.33 -28.03 16.57
N SER A 183 -32.43 -29.06 15.74
CA SER A 183 -33.66 -29.43 15.04
C SER A 183 -33.61 -30.89 14.60
N SER A 184 -34.78 -31.51 14.42
CA SER A 184 -34.93 -32.80 13.74
C SER A 184 -34.94 -32.67 12.21
N SER A 185 -35.04 -31.45 11.68
CA SER A 185 -35.03 -31.14 10.25
C SER A 185 -33.78 -30.36 9.87
N LEU A 186 -32.99 -30.91 8.94
CA LEU A 186 -31.80 -30.21 8.41
C LEU A 186 -32.18 -28.91 7.71
N GLN A 187 -33.34 -28.88 7.05
CA GLN A 187 -33.85 -27.68 6.39
C GLN A 187 -34.12 -26.57 7.42
N GLN A 188 -34.87 -26.89 8.47
CA GLN A 188 -35.19 -25.91 9.53
C GLN A 188 -33.93 -25.43 10.25
N LEU A 189 -32.96 -26.32 10.50
CA LEU A 189 -31.68 -25.94 11.07
C LEU A 189 -30.94 -24.92 10.18
N ASN A 190 -30.90 -25.15 8.87
CA ASN A 190 -30.26 -24.23 7.93
C ASN A 190 -31.02 -22.91 7.76
N GLU A 191 -32.35 -22.92 7.86
CA GLU A 191 -33.17 -21.71 7.92
C GLU A 191 -32.84 -20.88 9.17
N LEU A 192 -32.65 -21.51 10.33
CA LEU A 192 -32.18 -20.84 11.55
C LEU A 192 -30.75 -20.30 11.41
N LEU A 193 -29.83 -21.09 10.87
CA LEU A 193 -28.44 -20.67 10.62
C LEU A 193 -28.34 -19.45 9.69
N SER A 194 -29.21 -19.36 8.69
CA SER A 194 -29.27 -18.21 7.76
C SER A 194 -29.65 -16.89 8.44
N ARG A 195 -30.26 -16.95 9.63
CA ARG A 195 -30.72 -15.81 10.42
C ARG A 195 -29.84 -15.50 11.63
N VAL A 196 -28.72 -16.19 11.79
CA VAL A 196 -27.77 -15.93 12.89
C VAL A 196 -27.13 -14.56 12.68
N THR A 197 -27.07 -13.78 13.75
CA THR A 197 -26.50 -12.45 13.80
C THR A 197 -25.37 -12.39 14.82
N TYR A 198 -24.44 -11.48 14.56
CA TYR A 198 -23.37 -11.09 15.45
C TYR A 198 -23.52 -9.60 15.81
N THR A 199 -23.27 -9.26 17.08
CA THR A 199 -23.16 -7.89 17.55
C THR A 199 -21.95 -7.77 18.47
N SER A 200 -20.95 -6.95 18.14
CA SER A 200 -19.80 -6.75 19.03
C SER A 200 -20.22 -6.05 20.33
N THR A 201 -19.61 -6.40 21.46
CA THR A 201 -19.84 -5.74 22.77
C THR A 201 -18.82 -4.64 23.05
N VAL A 202 -17.68 -4.68 22.38
CA VAL A 202 -16.62 -3.66 22.50
C VAL A 202 -16.64 -2.74 21.29
N TYR A 203 -16.70 -1.43 21.55
CA TYR A 203 -16.45 -0.44 20.50
C TYR A 203 -14.94 -0.30 20.28
N HIS A 204 -14.48 -0.67 19.08
CA HIS A 204 -13.13 -0.38 18.60
C HIS A 204 -13.17 -0.04 17.10
N ILE A 205 -12.36 0.92 16.65
CA ILE A 205 -12.41 1.40 15.25
C ILE A 205 -11.99 0.33 14.22
N LYS A 206 -11.10 -0.58 14.63
CA LYS A 206 -10.62 -1.72 13.84
C LYS A 206 -10.14 -2.82 14.79
N THR A 207 -10.88 -3.90 14.92
CA THR A 207 -10.47 -5.08 15.69
C THR A 207 -11.01 -6.33 15.00
N GLN A 208 -10.77 -7.48 15.61
CA GLN A 208 -11.22 -8.76 15.09
C GLN A 208 -11.72 -9.62 16.24
N ASP A 209 -12.75 -10.41 15.96
CA ASP A 209 -13.23 -11.49 16.80
C ASP A 209 -13.04 -12.83 16.07
N LEU A 210 -13.05 -13.93 16.82
CA LEU A 210 -12.97 -15.28 16.29
C LEU A 210 -14.27 -16.01 16.63
N ALA A 211 -14.96 -16.47 15.60
CA ALA A 211 -16.14 -17.31 15.73
C ALA A 211 -15.74 -18.79 15.58
N TYR A 212 -16.14 -19.59 16.55
CA TYR A 212 -15.99 -21.04 16.57
C TYR A 212 -17.36 -21.63 16.21
N PHE A 213 -17.43 -22.43 15.16
CA PHE A 213 -18.65 -23.10 14.72
C PHE A 213 -18.42 -24.61 14.74
N SER A 214 -19.30 -25.35 15.41
CA SER A 214 -19.10 -26.78 15.66
C SER A 214 -20.33 -27.64 15.43
N PHE A 215 -20.09 -28.89 15.03
CA PHE A 215 -21.07 -29.96 14.86
C PHE A 215 -20.43 -31.32 15.13
N GLY A 216 -20.87 -31.98 16.21
CA GLY A 216 -20.23 -33.22 16.67
C GLY A 216 -18.74 -32.99 16.96
N ASN A 217 -17.87 -33.73 16.26
CA ASN A 217 -16.41 -33.63 16.41
C ASN A 217 -15.77 -32.63 15.43
N HIS A 218 -16.56 -31.93 14.62
CA HIS A 218 -16.05 -30.93 13.70
C HIS A 218 -16.14 -29.56 14.34
N GLU A 219 -15.04 -28.81 14.29
CA GLU A 219 -14.99 -27.40 14.68
C GLU A 219 -14.23 -26.62 13.61
N VAL A 220 -14.74 -25.45 13.25
CA VAL A 220 -14.10 -24.51 12.35
C VAL A 220 -14.02 -23.15 13.01
N ILE A 221 -12.96 -22.40 12.72
CA ILE A 221 -12.75 -21.06 13.25
C ILE A 221 -12.72 -20.10 12.07
N PHE A 222 -13.46 -18.99 12.19
CA PHE A 222 -13.42 -17.94 11.19
C PHE A 222 -13.37 -16.53 11.79
N PRO A 223 -12.73 -15.58 11.08
CA PRO A 223 -12.57 -14.22 11.57
C PRO A 223 -13.81 -13.37 11.31
N ILE A 224 -14.16 -12.53 12.29
CA ILE A 224 -15.12 -11.43 12.12
C ILE A 224 -14.33 -10.11 12.19
N GLU A 225 -14.22 -9.38 11.08
CA GLU A 225 -13.54 -8.08 11.06
C GLU A 225 -14.50 -6.99 11.55
N ILE A 226 -14.28 -6.50 12.76
CA ILE A 226 -15.05 -5.41 13.36
C ILE A 226 -14.38 -4.10 12.98
N ARG A 227 -15.04 -3.30 12.13
CA ARG A 227 -14.41 -2.11 11.56
C ARG A 227 -15.41 -1.01 11.31
N ARG A 228 -15.07 0.20 11.77
CA ARG A 228 -15.82 1.41 11.43
C ARG A 228 -15.57 1.77 9.96
N LEU A 229 -16.64 2.09 9.22
CA LEU A 229 -16.53 2.59 7.86
C LEU A 229 -15.81 3.94 7.86
N SER A 230 -14.85 4.09 6.94
CA SER A 230 -14.14 5.35 6.70
C SER A 230 -14.85 6.19 5.65
N VAL A 231 -14.91 7.51 5.87
CA VAL A 231 -15.38 8.46 4.86
C VAL A 231 -14.25 8.68 3.84
N PRO A 232 -14.52 8.59 2.52
CA PRO A 232 -13.51 8.81 1.50
C PRO A 232 -13.06 10.28 1.49
N VAL A 233 -11.74 10.51 1.41
CA VAL A 233 -11.15 11.82 1.17
C VAL A 233 -10.74 11.88 -0.29
N LEU A 234 -11.42 12.72 -1.08
CA LEU A 234 -11.19 12.89 -2.51
C LEU A 234 -10.58 14.27 -2.76
N PHE A 235 -9.62 14.34 -3.66
CA PHE A 235 -9.09 15.59 -4.20
C PHE A 235 -9.69 15.77 -5.59
N ASP A 236 -10.30 16.93 -5.87
CA ASP A 236 -10.68 17.26 -7.24
C ASP A 236 -9.38 17.58 -8.02
N PRO A 237 -8.99 16.76 -9.02
CA PRO A 237 -7.81 17.06 -9.83
C PRO A 237 -8.02 18.31 -10.70
N GLY A 238 -9.24 18.81 -10.85
CA GLY A 238 -9.58 19.88 -11.78
C GLY A 238 -9.30 19.47 -13.22
N LYS A 239 -8.85 20.42 -14.04
CA LYS A 239 -8.76 20.26 -15.51
C LYS A 239 -7.34 20.24 -16.06
N ASP A 240 -6.36 20.77 -15.32
CA ASP A 240 -4.99 20.91 -15.81
C ASP A 240 -3.95 20.76 -14.70
N VAL A 241 -2.67 20.81 -15.07
CA VAL A 241 -1.55 20.59 -14.15
C VAL A 241 -1.52 21.61 -12.99
N ASN A 242 -2.04 22.83 -13.17
CA ASN A 242 -2.05 23.85 -12.14
C ASN A 242 -3.06 23.53 -11.02
N SER A 243 -4.15 22.82 -11.33
CA SER A 243 -5.09 22.30 -10.31
C SER A 243 -4.65 20.97 -9.71
N GLN A 244 -3.78 20.22 -10.40
CA GLN A 244 -3.32 18.90 -9.96
C GLN A 244 -2.08 18.94 -9.08
N VAL A 245 -1.18 19.90 -9.31
CA VAL A 245 0.16 19.90 -8.74
C VAL A 245 0.52 21.24 -8.09
N THR A 246 1.12 21.18 -6.91
CA THR A 246 1.81 22.31 -6.27
C THR A 246 3.30 22.03 -6.22
N VAL A 247 4.15 22.99 -6.57
CA VAL A 247 5.61 22.84 -6.42
C VAL A 247 6.02 23.23 -5.00
N LEU A 248 6.75 22.35 -4.32
CA LEU A 248 7.24 22.60 -2.96
C LEU A 248 8.74 22.77 -2.95
N ILE A 249 9.18 23.79 -2.22
CA ILE A 249 10.58 24.16 -2.07
C ILE A 249 10.87 24.38 -0.60
N LYS A 250 11.97 23.82 -0.12
CA LYS A 250 12.55 24.21 1.18
C LYS A 250 13.76 25.09 0.93
N ALA A 251 13.72 26.31 1.42
CA ALA A 251 14.79 27.29 1.26
C ALA A 251 15.59 27.45 2.56
N PHE A 252 16.91 27.67 2.44
CA PHE A 252 17.76 28.07 3.56
C PHE A 252 19.02 28.79 3.07
N LEU A 253 19.12 30.10 3.31
CA LEU A 253 20.29 30.94 3.01
C LEU A 253 20.71 30.99 1.52
N ARG A 254 19.87 30.52 0.59
CA ARG A 254 20.18 30.36 -0.84
C ARG A 254 19.19 31.09 -1.75
N TYR A 255 18.93 32.37 -1.47
CA TYR A 255 17.96 33.17 -2.23
C TYR A 255 18.34 33.38 -3.71
N LYS A 256 19.64 33.40 -4.03
CA LYS A 256 20.09 33.50 -5.42
C LYS A 256 19.67 32.26 -6.21
N GLU A 257 19.92 31.09 -5.66
CA GLU A 257 19.55 29.81 -6.25
C GLU A 257 18.03 29.65 -6.32
N LEU A 258 17.33 29.98 -5.23
CA LEU A 258 15.87 29.96 -5.17
C LEU A 258 15.24 30.83 -6.26
N LYS A 259 15.79 32.03 -6.50
CA LYS A 259 15.29 32.92 -7.54
C LYS A 259 15.46 32.30 -8.93
N VAL A 260 16.62 31.71 -9.23
CA VAL A 260 16.85 31.00 -10.50
C VAL A 260 15.87 29.84 -10.68
N LEU A 261 15.61 29.07 -9.62
CA LEU A 261 14.62 28.01 -9.64
C LEU A 261 13.22 28.54 -9.97
N ILE A 262 12.75 29.56 -9.24
CA ILE A 262 11.43 30.17 -9.46
C ILE A 262 11.31 30.73 -10.88
N ASP A 263 12.31 31.46 -11.36
CA ASP A 263 12.33 32.02 -12.71
C ASP A 263 12.25 30.91 -13.78
N SER A 264 12.98 29.80 -13.56
CA SER A 264 12.95 28.65 -14.47
C SER A 264 11.60 27.92 -14.46
N ILE A 265 10.93 27.82 -13.30
CA ILE A 265 9.57 27.28 -13.19
C ILE A 265 8.61 28.19 -13.96
N ARG A 266 8.64 29.50 -13.71
CA ARG A 266 7.71 30.47 -14.32
C ARG A 266 7.83 30.53 -15.84
N ARG A 267 9.00 30.26 -16.40
CA ARG A 267 9.19 30.13 -17.86
C ARG A 267 8.35 29.01 -18.49
N LEU A 268 8.14 27.90 -17.78
CA LEU A 268 7.42 26.73 -18.30
C LEU A 268 6.00 26.60 -17.74
N TYR A 269 5.80 27.01 -16.50
CA TYR A 269 4.56 26.91 -15.74
C TYR A 269 4.26 28.27 -15.08
N PRO A 270 3.80 29.26 -15.85
CA PRO A 270 3.62 30.63 -15.35
C PRO A 270 2.60 30.72 -14.21
N LYS A 271 1.59 29.83 -14.18
CA LYS A 271 0.47 29.87 -13.22
C LYS A 271 0.57 28.84 -12.09
N ILE A 272 1.52 27.90 -12.12
CA ILE A 272 1.55 26.82 -11.13
C ILE A 272 1.85 27.37 -9.73
N LYS A 273 1.16 26.84 -8.72
CA LYS A 273 1.38 27.25 -7.34
C LYS A 273 2.76 26.80 -6.87
N ILE A 274 3.49 27.71 -6.23
CA ILE A 274 4.77 27.43 -5.58
C ILE A 274 4.62 27.74 -4.09
N ILE A 275 5.03 26.80 -3.24
CA ILE A 275 5.10 27.00 -1.80
C ILE A 275 6.55 26.87 -1.36
N VAL A 276 7.06 27.92 -0.70
CA VAL A 276 8.40 27.99 -0.15
C VAL A 276 8.32 27.92 1.37
N ALA A 277 8.84 26.85 1.96
CA ALA A 277 9.08 26.80 3.40
C ALA A 277 10.51 27.28 3.69
N ASP A 278 10.64 28.35 4.47
CA ASP A 278 11.90 29.09 4.62
C ASP A 278 12.31 29.19 6.09
N ASP A 279 13.38 28.50 6.46
CA ASP A 279 13.98 28.56 7.80
C ASP A 279 15.30 29.37 7.82
N SER A 280 15.49 30.28 6.87
CA SER A 280 16.67 31.14 6.80
C SER A 280 16.84 31.98 8.06
N LEU A 281 18.09 32.28 8.43
CA LEU A 281 18.37 33.06 9.64
C LEU A 281 17.86 34.49 9.56
N ASN A 282 17.96 35.09 8.38
CA ASN A 282 17.43 36.41 8.06
C ASN A 282 16.60 36.26 6.78
N PRO A 283 15.29 36.00 6.89
CA PRO A 283 14.48 35.72 5.71
C PRO A 283 14.34 36.92 4.78
N GLU A 284 14.55 36.71 3.48
CA GLU A 284 14.23 37.67 2.42
C GLU A 284 12.83 37.38 1.86
N LYS A 285 12.07 38.43 1.54
CA LYS A 285 10.72 38.26 0.97
C LYS A 285 10.82 37.71 -0.44
N VAL A 286 10.23 36.54 -0.68
CA VAL A 286 10.07 35.96 -2.01
C VAL A 286 8.74 36.44 -2.59
N VAL A 287 8.81 37.26 -3.65
CA VAL A 287 7.62 37.82 -4.32
C VAL A 287 7.50 37.21 -5.72
N GLY A 288 6.31 36.74 -6.05
CA GLY A 288 5.98 36.25 -7.39
C GLY A 288 4.50 35.90 -7.49
N ASP A 289 3.99 35.84 -8.72
CA ASP A 289 2.62 35.38 -8.96
C ASP A 289 2.46 33.93 -8.48
N ASN A 290 1.36 33.62 -7.79
CA ASN A 290 1.06 32.32 -7.18
C ASN A 290 2.23 31.68 -6.40
N VAL A 291 3.02 32.50 -5.68
CA VAL A 291 4.07 32.07 -4.76
C VAL A 291 3.65 32.38 -3.33
N GLU A 292 3.65 31.37 -2.47
CA GLU A 292 3.46 31.53 -1.02
C GLU A 292 4.75 31.19 -0.28
N GLN A 293 5.22 32.12 0.54
CA GLN A 293 6.38 31.91 1.41
C GLN A 293 5.91 31.78 2.86
N TYR A 294 6.29 30.69 3.51
CA TYR A 294 6.05 30.45 4.93
C TYR A 294 7.37 30.51 5.67
N ILE A 295 7.53 31.56 6.49
CA ILE A 295 8.73 31.78 7.30
C ILE A 295 8.63 30.96 8.58
N MET A 296 9.68 30.18 8.83
CA MET A 296 9.83 29.31 10.00
C MET A 296 10.78 29.94 11.02
N PRO A 297 10.78 29.43 12.27
CA PRO A 297 11.88 29.70 13.19
C PRO A 297 13.25 29.43 12.52
N PRO A 298 14.26 30.30 12.75
CA PRO A 298 15.56 30.16 12.14
C PRO A 298 16.16 28.76 12.32
N ALA A 299 16.70 28.19 11.24
CA ALA A 299 17.41 26.93 11.24
C ALA A 299 16.58 25.73 11.76
N GLN A 300 15.24 25.78 11.66
CA GLN A 300 14.37 24.74 12.21
C GLN A 300 14.66 23.33 11.67
N GLY A 301 15.05 23.19 10.40
CA GLY A 301 15.43 21.88 9.85
C GLY A 301 14.79 21.54 8.52
N TRP A 302 15.39 20.57 7.83
CA TRP A 302 14.94 20.10 6.54
C TRP A 302 13.55 19.47 6.60
N PHE A 303 13.36 18.47 7.46
CA PHE A 303 12.11 17.72 7.57
C PHE A 303 10.95 18.53 8.17
N ALA A 304 11.25 19.44 9.12
CA ALA A 304 10.27 20.41 9.59
C ALA A 304 9.76 21.30 8.43
N GLY A 305 10.65 21.79 7.57
CA GLY A 305 10.28 22.57 6.38
C GLY A 305 9.47 21.78 5.37
N ARG A 306 9.80 20.49 5.17
CA ARG A 306 9.00 19.60 4.30
C ARG A 306 7.57 19.44 4.81
N ASN A 307 7.40 19.17 6.10
CA ASN A 307 6.07 19.07 6.70
C ASN A 307 5.28 20.36 6.56
N LEU A 308 5.90 21.50 6.83
CA LEU A 308 5.23 22.79 6.67
C LEU A 308 4.76 22.96 5.23
N ALA A 309 5.64 22.81 4.24
CA ALA A 309 5.27 22.94 2.82
C ALA A 309 4.13 21.98 2.44
N VAL A 310 4.23 20.69 2.80
CA VAL A 310 3.22 19.68 2.48
C VAL A 310 1.89 19.96 3.19
N SER A 311 1.89 20.51 4.40
CA SER A 311 0.66 20.87 5.14
C SER A 311 -0.16 21.97 4.45
N GLN A 312 0.46 22.78 3.59
CA GLN A 312 -0.19 23.89 2.87
C GLN A 312 -0.73 23.48 1.48
N VAL A 313 -0.44 22.25 1.02
CA VAL A 313 -0.89 21.77 -0.29
C VAL A 313 -2.40 21.50 -0.32
N THR A 314 -3.09 22.05 -1.30
CA THR A 314 -4.52 21.77 -1.55
C THR A 314 -4.74 20.88 -2.76
N THR A 315 -3.71 20.67 -3.59
CA THR A 315 -3.77 19.87 -4.80
C THR A 315 -3.54 18.38 -4.52
N LYS A 316 -4.00 17.52 -5.45
CA LYS A 316 -3.90 16.05 -5.34
C LYS A 316 -2.45 15.57 -5.21
N TYR A 317 -1.54 16.24 -5.90
CA TYR A 317 -0.11 15.97 -5.88
C TYR A 317 0.69 17.21 -5.56
N PHE A 318 1.92 16.99 -5.14
CA PHE A 318 2.95 18.01 -5.14
C PHE A 318 4.22 17.50 -5.80
N LEU A 319 5.03 18.41 -6.34
CA LEU A 319 6.36 18.13 -6.85
C LEU A 319 7.39 18.73 -5.88
N TRP A 320 8.21 17.88 -5.28
CA TRP A 320 9.33 18.33 -4.46
C TRP A 320 10.53 18.67 -5.33
N VAL A 321 11.12 19.85 -5.09
CA VAL A 321 12.40 20.27 -5.68
C VAL A 321 13.26 20.97 -4.63
N ASP A 322 14.56 20.76 -4.68
CA ASP A 322 15.51 21.52 -3.86
C ASP A 322 15.72 22.92 -4.48
N ASP A 323 15.98 23.93 -3.64
CA ASP A 323 16.10 25.36 -4.01
C ASP A 323 17.21 25.67 -5.03
N ASP A 324 18.14 24.74 -5.26
CA ASP A 324 19.24 24.83 -6.24
C ASP A 324 18.99 24.03 -7.52
N PHE A 325 17.77 23.57 -7.76
CA PHE A 325 17.40 22.93 -9.04
C PHE A 325 17.07 23.96 -10.12
N VAL A 326 16.99 23.51 -11.38
CA VAL A 326 16.61 24.32 -12.54
C VAL A 326 15.69 23.54 -13.46
N PHE A 327 14.54 24.11 -13.79
CA PHE A 327 13.65 23.54 -14.80
C PHE A 327 14.23 23.73 -16.20
N LEU A 328 14.45 22.60 -16.89
CA LEU A 328 14.98 22.54 -18.25
C LEU A 328 13.84 22.59 -19.27
N ASN A 329 14.16 22.86 -20.52
CA ASN A 329 13.15 22.90 -21.59
C ASN A 329 12.43 21.55 -21.76
N GLU A 330 13.03 20.44 -21.34
CA GLU A 330 12.47 19.09 -21.32
C GLU A 330 11.78 18.70 -20.00
N THR A 331 11.82 19.54 -18.96
CA THR A 331 11.15 19.23 -17.69
C THR A 331 9.63 19.28 -17.87
N ARG A 332 8.95 18.15 -17.66
CA ARG A 332 7.49 17.98 -17.84
C ARG A 332 6.83 17.46 -16.57
N ILE A 333 6.02 18.30 -15.91
CA ILE A 333 5.26 17.91 -14.70
C ILE A 333 4.15 16.93 -15.08
N GLU A 334 3.55 17.12 -16.25
CA GLU A 334 2.51 16.28 -16.83
C GLU A 334 2.96 14.82 -16.96
N SER A 335 4.25 14.58 -17.23
CA SER A 335 4.78 13.22 -17.31
C SER A 335 4.72 12.49 -15.96
N PHE A 336 4.94 13.19 -14.85
CA PHE A 336 4.74 12.61 -13.51
C PHE A 336 3.24 12.34 -13.25
N VAL A 337 2.38 13.30 -13.56
CA VAL A 337 0.91 13.15 -13.41
C VAL A 337 0.42 11.93 -14.19
N ASN A 338 0.82 11.78 -15.45
CA ASN A 338 0.38 10.68 -16.30
C ASN A 338 0.70 9.31 -15.68
N ILE A 339 1.87 9.17 -15.04
CA ILE A 339 2.26 7.94 -14.34
C ILE A 339 1.40 7.75 -13.07
N MET A 340 1.25 8.80 -12.26
CA MET A 340 0.46 8.76 -11.02
C MET A 340 -1.04 8.49 -11.24
N GLU A 341 -1.59 8.94 -12.37
CA GLU A 341 -3.00 8.73 -12.75
C GLU A 341 -3.24 7.36 -13.37
N ALA A 342 -2.28 6.83 -14.13
CA ALA A 342 -2.36 5.51 -14.74
C ALA A 342 -2.21 4.37 -13.72
N VAL A 343 -1.53 4.63 -12.59
CA VAL A 343 -1.31 3.65 -11.52
C VAL A 343 -1.89 4.21 -10.22
N PRO A 344 -3.20 4.02 -9.95
CA PRO A 344 -3.88 4.66 -8.83
C PRO A 344 -3.23 4.40 -7.47
N GLU A 345 -2.65 3.21 -7.26
CA GLU A 345 -1.96 2.79 -6.03
C GLU A 345 -0.61 3.48 -5.80
N LEU A 346 -0.06 4.14 -6.80
CA LEU A 346 1.25 4.78 -6.70
C LEU A 346 1.19 6.04 -5.83
N ASP A 347 2.18 6.21 -4.95
CA ASP A 347 2.26 7.34 -4.02
C ASP A 347 3.42 8.29 -4.33
N VAL A 348 4.53 7.77 -4.85
CA VAL A 348 5.72 8.58 -5.16
C VAL A 348 6.35 8.17 -6.49
N VAL A 349 6.65 9.16 -7.34
CA VAL A 349 7.45 8.99 -8.57
C VAL A 349 8.67 9.90 -8.51
N GLY A 350 9.87 9.33 -8.53
CA GLY A 350 11.14 10.05 -8.56
C GLY A 350 11.75 10.17 -9.96
N GLY A 351 12.35 11.33 -10.25
CA GLY A 351 13.03 11.62 -11.51
C GLY A 351 14.57 11.54 -11.45
N GLN A 352 15.22 12.31 -12.32
CA GLN A 352 16.67 12.39 -12.50
C GLN A 352 17.15 13.83 -12.32
N VAL A 353 18.21 14.01 -11.53
CA VAL A 353 18.89 15.30 -11.33
C VAL A 353 20.20 15.25 -12.10
N GLU A 354 20.40 16.16 -13.06
CA GLU A 354 21.55 16.13 -13.98
C GLU A 354 21.73 14.79 -14.72
N GLY A 355 20.63 14.09 -14.99
CA GLY A 355 20.64 12.77 -15.63
C GLY A 355 20.95 11.60 -14.68
N ASN A 356 21.35 11.88 -13.44
CA ASN A 356 21.57 10.86 -12.42
C ASN A 356 20.29 10.51 -11.68
N ARG A 357 20.08 9.22 -11.41
CA ARG A 357 19.03 8.75 -10.50
C ARG A 357 19.66 8.35 -9.19
N PHE A 358 19.14 8.85 -8.09
CA PHE A 358 19.40 8.31 -6.77
C PHE A 358 18.17 7.50 -6.38
N PHE A 359 18.29 6.18 -6.36
CA PHE A 359 17.25 5.27 -5.88
C PHE A 359 17.88 4.19 -5.02
N PHE A 360 17.08 3.59 -4.15
CA PHE A 360 17.53 2.48 -3.34
C PHE A 360 16.36 1.55 -2.98
N LYS A 361 16.74 0.33 -2.59
CA LYS A 361 15.89 -0.66 -1.96
C LYS A 361 16.28 -0.76 -0.48
N LEU A 362 15.29 -0.93 0.39
CA LEU A 362 15.43 -1.23 1.80
C LEU A 362 15.15 -2.73 2.01
N GLN A 363 16.09 -3.41 2.65
CA GLN A 363 15.94 -4.78 3.10
C GLN A 363 15.68 -4.72 4.60
N TYR A 364 14.43 -4.92 5.01
CA TYR A 364 14.02 -4.95 6.40
C TYR A 364 13.75 -6.39 6.84
N GLU A 365 14.36 -6.77 7.96
CA GLU A 365 14.12 -8.02 8.66
C GLU A 365 13.49 -7.68 10.01
N GLU A 366 12.25 -8.13 10.21
CA GLU A 366 11.55 -7.96 11.48
C GLU A 366 12.27 -8.75 12.58
N GLY A 367 12.49 -8.10 13.72
CA GLY A 367 13.16 -8.71 14.87
C GLY A 367 12.18 -9.12 15.97
N SER A 368 12.71 -9.63 17.08
CA SER A 368 11.89 -9.92 18.25
C SER A 368 11.37 -8.65 18.91
N SER A 369 10.34 -8.79 19.74
CA SER A 369 9.80 -7.69 20.55
C SER A 369 10.86 -7.06 21.47
N GLU A 370 11.87 -7.82 21.88
CA GLU A 370 12.92 -7.36 22.79
C GLU A 370 14.08 -6.66 22.07
N GLU A 371 14.51 -7.17 20.91
CA GLU A 371 15.74 -6.69 20.26
C GLU A 371 15.50 -5.71 19.11
N GLY A 372 14.35 -5.81 18.43
CA GLY A 372 14.06 -5.00 17.26
C GLY A 372 14.68 -5.51 15.96
N GLY A 373 14.24 -4.91 14.85
CA GLY A 373 14.56 -5.34 13.49
C GLY A 373 15.88 -4.82 12.93
N CYS A 374 16.19 -5.24 11.72
CA CYS A 374 17.43 -4.90 11.03
C CYS A 374 17.13 -4.34 9.63
N ILE A 375 17.77 -3.24 9.26
CA ILE A 375 17.56 -2.62 7.95
C ILE A 375 18.87 -2.38 7.19
N THR A 376 18.88 -2.74 5.92
CA THR A 376 19.99 -2.46 4.99
C THR A 376 19.50 -1.74 3.75
N ARG A 377 20.12 -0.60 3.43
CA ARG A 377 19.92 0.10 2.16
C ARG A 377 20.86 -0.47 1.10
N VAL A 378 20.31 -0.80 -0.07
CA VAL A 378 21.08 -1.27 -1.23
C VAL A 378 20.72 -0.47 -2.48
N THR A 379 21.72 -0.16 -3.30
CA THR A 379 21.53 0.58 -4.56
C THR A 379 21.00 -0.33 -5.66
N ARG A 380 19.72 -0.72 -5.56
CA ARG A 380 19.01 -1.56 -6.52
C ARG A 380 17.55 -1.11 -6.63
N THR A 381 16.92 -1.45 -7.75
CA THR A 381 15.47 -1.37 -7.93
C THR A 381 14.83 -2.73 -7.66
N HIS A 382 13.50 -2.76 -7.54
CA HIS A 382 12.71 -3.98 -7.63
C HIS A 382 12.29 -4.20 -9.09
N ALA A 383 11.07 -4.72 -9.31
CA ALA A 383 10.50 -5.00 -10.63
C ALA A 383 10.27 -3.72 -11.46
N PRO A 384 10.23 -3.83 -12.81
CA PRO A 384 9.77 -2.74 -13.67
C PRO A 384 8.30 -2.41 -13.40
N LEU A 385 7.92 -1.15 -13.62
CA LEU A 385 6.53 -0.72 -13.56
C LEU A 385 5.82 -1.11 -14.89
N PRO A 386 4.75 -1.92 -14.86
CA PRO A 386 4.05 -2.31 -16.09
C PRO A 386 3.51 -1.10 -16.86
N GLY A 387 3.70 -1.10 -18.18
CA GLY A 387 3.23 -0.04 -19.09
C GLY A 387 4.09 1.22 -19.14
N PHE A 388 5.18 1.31 -18.35
CA PHE A 388 6.05 2.48 -18.30
C PHE A 388 7.53 2.11 -18.45
N ASP A 389 8.04 2.21 -19.68
CA ASP A 389 9.43 1.89 -19.99
C ASP A 389 10.42 2.79 -19.22
N GLY A 390 11.42 2.16 -18.61
CA GLY A 390 12.43 2.88 -17.84
C GLY A 390 11.98 3.29 -16.44
N CYS A 391 10.77 2.93 -16.01
CA CYS A 391 10.28 3.06 -14.64
C CYS A 391 10.41 1.74 -13.87
N PHE A 392 10.87 1.83 -12.63
CA PHE A 392 11.08 0.67 -11.76
C PHE A 392 10.63 0.98 -10.34
N PHE A 393 10.05 0.00 -9.67
CA PHE A 393 9.75 0.09 -8.25
C PHE A 393 11.05 0.25 -7.45
N ALA A 394 10.99 1.08 -6.41
CA ALA A 394 12.07 1.35 -5.47
C ALA A 394 11.47 1.55 -4.07
N ASP A 395 12.30 1.69 -3.04
CA ASP A 395 11.82 2.06 -1.71
C ASP A 395 12.12 3.52 -1.40
N GLY A 396 13.11 4.13 -2.07
CA GLY A 396 13.29 5.56 -2.03
C GLY A 396 13.97 6.14 -3.25
N VAL A 397 13.81 7.45 -3.42
CA VAL A 397 14.20 8.21 -4.60
C VAL A 397 14.86 9.53 -4.24
N VAL A 398 15.52 10.15 -5.21
CA VAL A 398 16.15 11.48 -5.12
C VAL A 398 15.15 12.56 -4.70
N ASN A 399 15.64 13.69 -4.17
CA ASN A 399 14.86 14.90 -3.84
C ASN A 399 14.27 15.64 -5.06
N TYR A 400 13.91 14.91 -6.10
CA TYR A 400 13.12 15.35 -7.23
C TYR A 400 12.04 14.30 -7.47
N PHE A 401 10.89 14.49 -6.82
CA PHE A 401 9.81 13.51 -6.87
C PHE A 401 8.42 14.16 -6.79
N MET A 402 7.45 13.55 -7.46
CA MET A 402 6.04 13.84 -7.26
C MET A 402 5.49 12.92 -6.17
N GLY A 403 4.81 13.51 -5.18
CA GLY A 403 4.16 12.77 -4.10
C GLY A 403 2.65 12.98 -4.09
N ARG A 404 1.89 11.91 -3.80
CA ARG A 404 0.47 11.99 -3.46
C ARG A 404 0.32 12.69 -2.12
N THR A 405 -0.36 13.84 -2.11
CA THR A 405 -0.43 14.73 -0.94
C THR A 405 -0.91 14.00 0.31
N GLU A 406 -1.98 13.20 0.19
CA GLU A 406 -2.56 12.45 1.31
C GLU A 406 -1.62 11.38 1.87
N ALA A 407 -0.93 10.63 0.99
CA ALA A 407 -0.04 9.54 1.39
C ALA A 407 1.21 10.07 2.11
N VAL A 408 1.84 11.11 1.55
CA VAL A 408 3.01 11.74 2.18
C VAL A 408 2.64 12.40 3.51
N ARG A 409 1.44 12.99 3.64
CA ARG A 409 0.96 13.54 4.91
C ARG A 409 0.76 12.48 5.99
N ARG A 410 0.32 11.27 5.62
CA ARG A 410 0.15 10.16 6.57
C ARG A 410 1.48 9.68 7.15
N VAL A 411 2.51 9.59 6.33
CA VAL A 411 3.86 9.20 6.77
C VAL A 411 4.53 10.36 7.53
N GLY A 412 4.53 11.55 6.93
CA GLY A 412 5.18 12.74 7.49
C GLY A 412 6.71 12.68 7.44
N PHE A 413 7.35 13.83 7.66
CA PHE A 413 8.80 13.94 7.75
C PHE A 413 9.22 14.20 9.19
N ASP A 414 10.05 13.36 9.81
CA ASP A 414 10.39 13.53 11.22
C ASP A 414 11.19 14.84 11.51
N PRO A 415 10.61 15.84 12.19
CA PRO A 415 11.28 17.12 12.41
C PRO A 415 12.46 17.03 13.38
N PHE A 416 12.65 15.91 14.10
CA PHE A 416 13.87 15.65 14.87
C PHE A 416 15.11 15.68 13.96
N LEU A 417 14.97 15.24 12.71
CA LEU A 417 16.06 15.14 11.75
C LEU A 417 16.27 16.46 10.98
N LYS A 418 17.08 17.35 11.55
CA LYS A 418 17.23 18.72 11.03
C LYS A 418 18.14 18.86 9.81
N ARG A 419 19.21 18.06 9.72
CA ARG A 419 20.30 18.25 8.74
C ARG A 419 20.69 16.99 7.97
N VAL A 420 20.72 15.85 8.66
CA VAL A 420 21.08 14.55 8.08
C VAL A 420 19.84 13.69 7.97
N ALA A 421 19.11 13.80 6.86
CA ALA A 421 18.07 12.86 6.52
C ALA A 421 17.72 12.86 5.04
N HIS A 422 17.43 11.69 4.49
CA HIS A 422 16.85 11.49 3.17
C HIS A 422 16.15 10.13 3.13
N THR A 423 16.88 9.07 3.51
CA THR A 423 16.39 7.69 3.58
C THR A 423 15.27 7.54 4.61
N GLU A 424 15.28 8.35 5.66
CA GLU A 424 14.50 8.18 6.88
C GLU A 424 13.00 8.35 6.64
N PHE A 425 12.59 9.27 5.75
CA PHE A 425 11.20 9.35 5.28
C PHE A 425 10.72 8.05 4.65
N PHE A 426 11.59 7.42 3.85
CA PHE A 426 11.27 6.17 3.16
C PHE A 426 11.35 4.95 4.07
N ILE A 427 12.11 5.01 5.18
CA ILE A 427 12.07 4.00 6.24
C ILE A 427 10.71 4.08 6.95
N ASP A 428 10.28 5.28 7.33
CA ASP A 428 8.99 5.47 8.00
C ASP A 428 7.80 5.14 7.08
N GLY A 429 7.95 5.31 5.76
CA GLY A 429 6.94 4.93 4.77
C GLY A 429 7.06 3.51 4.21
N LEU A 430 7.97 2.69 4.74
CA LEU A 430 8.19 1.33 4.23
C LEU A 430 6.97 0.45 4.53
N GLY A 431 6.36 -0.12 3.48
CA GLY A 431 5.12 -0.90 3.59
C GLY A 431 3.84 -0.06 3.47
N ASP A 432 3.94 1.27 3.56
CA ASP A 432 2.82 2.21 3.42
C ASP A 432 2.83 3.00 2.12
N LEU A 433 4.01 3.27 1.54
CA LEU A 433 4.17 4.00 0.28
C LEU A 433 4.54 3.06 -0.87
N LEU A 434 3.84 3.19 -2.00
CA LEU A 434 4.30 2.60 -3.26
C LEU A 434 5.15 3.63 -4.03
N VAL A 435 6.43 3.30 -4.27
CA VAL A 435 7.43 4.22 -4.82
C VAL A 435 8.04 3.71 -6.12
N VAL A 436 8.20 4.59 -7.11
CA VAL A 436 8.83 4.30 -8.40
C VAL A 436 9.89 5.34 -8.73
N THR A 437 10.97 4.90 -9.39
CA THR A 437 11.94 5.78 -10.06
C THR A 437 11.86 5.62 -11.58
N CYS A 438 11.85 6.74 -12.30
CA CYS A 438 11.71 6.76 -13.76
C CYS A 438 12.90 7.44 -14.44
N LYS A 439 13.30 6.91 -15.60
CA LYS A 439 14.17 7.60 -16.55
C LYS A 439 13.38 8.68 -17.31
N GLY A 440 14.07 9.66 -17.89
CA GLY A 440 13.47 10.68 -18.76
C GLY A 440 12.80 11.86 -18.04
N LEU A 441 12.45 11.70 -16.76
CA LEU A 441 11.96 12.80 -15.92
C LEU A 441 13.14 13.62 -15.41
N ARG A 442 13.55 14.67 -16.14
CA ARG A 442 14.84 15.37 -15.89
C ARG A 442 14.65 16.76 -15.31
N ILE A 443 15.52 17.08 -14.36
CA ILE A 443 15.74 18.44 -13.85
C ILE A 443 17.24 18.76 -13.82
N GLY A 444 17.58 20.03 -14.02
CA GLY A 444 18.94 20.53 -13.88
C GLY A 444 19.29 20.85 -12.44
N HIS A 445 20.57 21.07 -12.18
CA HIS A 445 21.09 21.53 -10.89
C HIS A 445 22.01 22.72 -11.13
N GLN A 446 21.95 23.72 -10.25
CA GLN A 446 22.81 24.90 -10.34
C GLN A 446 24.22 24.56 -9.87
N LYS A 447 25.24 25.19 -10.47
CA LYS A 447 26.61 25.06 -9.96
C LYS A 447 26.69 25.62 -8.55
N ARG A 448 27.42 24.94 -7.68
CA ARG A 448 27.53 25.31 -6.26
C ARG A 448 28.19 26.69 -6.11
N GLY A 449 27.50 27.62 -5.47
CA GLY A 449 28.10 28.84 -4.91
C GLY A 449 28.76 28.54 -3.55
N HIS A 450 29.94 29.09 -3.30
CA HIS A 450 30.56 29.03 -1.98
C HIS A 450 29.95 30.11 -1.08
N THR A 451 29.17 29.71 -0.07
CA THR A 451 28.80 30.58 1.04
C THR A 451 29.24 29.93 2.35
N ASP A 452 30.20 30.54 3.04
CA ASP A 452 30.81 29.99 4.25
C ASP A 452 29.77 29.69 5.34
N LYS A 453 28.73 30.53 5.43
CA LYS A 453 27.65 30.41 6.40
C LYS A 453 26.72 29.22 6.15
N TYR A 454 26.46 28.84 4.90
CA TYR A 454 25.65 27.66 4.57
C TYR A 454 26.45 26.36 4.73
N GLY A 455 27.76 26.42 4.44
CA GLY A 455 28.67 25.26 4.51
C GLY A 455 28.68 24.56 5.87
N SER A 456 28.58 25.31 6.98
CA SER A 456 28.55 24.77 8.34
C SER A 456 27.27 23.99 8.65
N PHE A 457 26.12 24.36 8.07
CA PHE A 457 24.86 23.62 8.24
C PHE A 457 24.77 22.40 7.31
N ARG A 458 25.43 22.47 6.14
CA ARG A 458 25.47 21.36 5.17
C ARG A 458 26.31 20.18 5.68
N HIS A 459 27.35 20.46 6.44
CA HIS A 459 28.24 19.45 7.03
C HIS A 459 28.14 19.53 8.56
N PRO A 460 27.02 19.04 9.14
CA PRO A 460 26.83 19.07 10.58
C PRO A 460 27.89 18.22 11.30
N PRO A 461 28.10 18.46 12.61
CA PRO A 461 29.01 17.66 13.42
C PRO A 461 28.57 16.19 13.46
N LYS A 462 29.53 15.29 13.74
CA LYS A 462 29.29 13.85 13.85
C LYS A 462 28.18 13.49 14.86
N SER A 463 28.01 14.30 15.89
CA SER A 463 26.95 14.17 16.90
C SER A 463 25.54 14.12 16.29
N ASP A 464 25.28 14.84 15.20
CA ASP A 464 23.97 14.81 14.52
C ASP A 464 23.73 13.44 13.88
N SER A 465 24.78 12.83 13.32
CA SER A 465 24.69 11.48 12.76
C SER A 465 24.51 10.44 13.87
N GLU A 466 25.21 10.57 15.00
CA GLU A 466 25.06 9.69 16.16
C GLU A 466 23.65 9.81 16.78
N ALA A 467 23.15 11.03 16.96
CA ALA A 467 21.78 11.28 17.45
C ALA A 467 20.73 10.68 16.51
N LYS A 468 20.93 10.78 15.19
CA LYS A 468 20.07 10.11 14.21
C LYS A 468 20.05 8.60 14.40
N MET A 469 21.21 7.96 14.60
CA MET A 469 21.27 6.51 14.82
C MET A 469 20.57 6.10 16.12
N THR A 470 20.79 6.83 17.21
CA THR A 470 20.08 6.62 18.49
C THR A 470 18.57 6.79 18.33
N HIS A 471 18.14 7.76 17.53
CA HIS A 471 16.73 8.00 17.25
C HIS A 471 16.10 6.82 16.50
N HIS A 472 16.77 6.26 15.49
CA HIS A 472 16.27 5.08 14.79
C HIS A 472 16.22 3.83 15.66
N PHE A 473 17.21 3.64 16.54
CA PHE A 473 17.22 2.53 17.50
C PHE A 473 15.91 2.51 18.30
N PHE A 474 15.48 3.67 18.82
CA PHE A 474 14.24 3.77 19.58
C PHE A 474 13.00 3.83 18.68
N LYS A 475 12.91 4.82 17.79
CA LYS A 475 11.69 5.14 17.03
C LYS A 475 11.27 4.01 16.10
N ASN A 476 12.21 3.40 15.39
CA ASN A 476 11.93 2.35 14.41
C ASN A 476 12.14 0.95 14.99
N HIS A 477 12.41 0.84 16.31
CA HIS A 477 12.72 -0.41 17.00
C HIS A 477 13.78 -1.23 16.23
N LEU A 478 14.93 -0.59 15.92
CA LEU A 478 15.97 -1.17 15.08
C LEU A 478 17.20 -1.57 15.90
N LYS A 479 17.60 -2.84 15.80
CA LYS A 479 18.86 -3.38 16.29
C LYS A 479 20.04 -3.01 15.40
N CYS A 480 19.85 -3.00 14.08
CA CYS A 480 20.93 -2.76 13.13
C CYS A 480 20.50 -1.96 11.90
N ILE A 481 21.40 -1.10 11.44
CA ILE A 481 21.17 -0.17 10.33
C ILE A 481 22.43 -0.09 9.47
N LYS A 482 22.27 -0.33 8.17
CA LYS A 482 23.35 -0.27 7.19
C LYS A 482 22.93 0.56 5.99
N TYR A 483 23.74 1.57 5.63
CA TYR A 483 23.47 2.51 4.53
C TYR A 483 24.28 2.24 3.27
#